data_AF-A0AAU9LFI7-F1
#
_entry.id   AF-A0AAU9LFI7-F1
#
_cell.length_a   1.000
_cell.length_b   1.000
_cell.length_c   1.000
_cell.angle_alpha   90.00
_cell.angle_beta   90.00
_cell.angle_gamma   90.00
#
_symmetry.space_group_name_H-M   'P 1'
#
loop_
_entity.id
_entity.type
_entity.pdbx_description
1 polymer ?
#
loop_
_entity_poly.entity_id
_entity_poly.type
_entity_poly.pdbx_seq_one_letter_code
_entity_poly.pdbx_strand_id
1 'polypeptide(L)'
;MKTATNLTPDSKKEEFRTYLEKSGVVNALTKVLLELYEEGEKPLNAVDYVKRYLRGEGGGGPLDIDVDVLQAENKELKQKNAQLMRTIDELQQRLTMEKEEEIA
;
A
#
# COMPACT_ATOMS: atom_id res chain seq x y z
N MET A 1 3.89 17.95 27.57
CA MET A 1 4.18 19.22 26.86
C MET A 1 4.38 18.89 25.39
N LYS A 2 3.35 19.08 24.54
CA LYS A 2 3.49 18.86 23.09
C LYS A 2 4.12 20.12 22.50
N THR A 3 5.38 20.07 22.13
CA THR A 3 6.07 21.16 21.44
C THR A 3 5.48 21.30 20.03
N ALA A 4 4.66 22.32 19.82
CA ALA A 4 4.28 22.72 18.47
C ALA A 4 5.51 23.33 17.79
N THR A 5 6.13 22.57 16.89
CA THR A 5 7.17 23.06 16.00
C THR A 5 6.56 24.11 15.08
N ASN A 6 6.96 25.38 15.25
CA ASN A 6 6.63 26.47 14.34
C ASN A 6 7.38 26.27 13.02
N LEU A 7 6.79 25.48 12.13
CA LEU A 7 7.27 25.30 10.75
C LEU A 7 7.09 26.60 9.97
N THR A 8 8.13 27.01 9.23
CA THR A 8 8.03 28.13 8.29
C THR A 8 6.98 27.82 7.21
N PRO A 9 6.36 28.82 6.57
CA PRO A 9 5.39 28.61 5.50
C PRO A 9 5.90 27.66 4.40
N ASP A 10 7.19 27.72 4.08
CA ASP A 10 7.82 26.85 3.08
C ASP A 10 8.00 25.42 3.58
N SER A 11 8.35 25.23 4.85
CA SER A 11 8.44 23.89 5.45
C SER A 11 7.07 23.19 5.47
N LYS A 12 5.99 23.93 5.74
CA LYS A 12 4.62 23.38 5.70
C LYS A 12 4.20 22.97 4.29
N LYS A 13 4.60 23.74 3.27
CA LYS A 13 4.34 23.39 1.87
C LYS A 13 5.08 22.12 1.46
N GLU A 14 6.34 21.98 1.90
CA GLU A 14 7.16 20.83 1.58
C GLU A 14 6.66 19.54 2.26
N GLU A 15 6.25 19.63 3.52
CA GLU A 15 5.59 18.53 4.21
C GLU A 15 4.30 18.11 3.51
N PHE A 16 3.51 19.07 3.04
CA PHE A 16 2.27 18.77 2.31
C PHE A 16 2.55 18.09 0.96
N ARG A 17 3.55 18.55 0.20
CA ARG A 17 4.00 17.88 -1.03
C ARG A 17 4.45 16.46 -0.76
N THR A 18 5.33 16.29 0.22
CA THR A 18 5.83 14.97 0.65
C THR A 18 4.68 14.04 1.05
N TYR A 19 3.67 14.57 1.75
CA TYR A 19 2.48 13.82 2.11
C TYR A 19 1.69 13.37 0.88
N LEU A 20 1.43 14.26 -0.08
CA LEU A 20 0.71 13.92 -1.32
C LEU A 20 1.46 12.89 -2.17
N GLU A 21 2.79 12.95 -2.19
CA GLU A 21 3.63 11.96 -2.86
C GLU A 21 3.58 10.60 -2.15
N LYS A 22 3.83 10.57 -0.83
CA LYS A 22 3.84 9.33 -0.04
C LYS A 22 2.49 8.64 0.05
N SER A 23 1.40 9.41 0.05
CA SER A 23 0.02 8.88 0.05
C SER A 23 -0.46 8.45 -1.33
N GLY A 24 0.33 8.65 -2.39
CA GLY A 24 -0.04 8.24 -3.75
C GLY A 24 -1.03 9.19 -4.44
N VAL A 25 -1.46 10.29 -3.82
CA VAL A 25 -2.39 11.27 -4.41
C VAL A 25 -1.83 11.86 -5.70
N VAL A 26 -0.52 12.18 -5.73
CA VAL A 26 0.14 12.67 -6.94
C VAL A 26 0.03 11.65 -8.07
N ASN A 27 0.34 10.38 -7.79
CA ASN A 27 0.27 9.31 -8.77
C ASN A 27 -1.15 9.10 -9.31
N ALA A 28 -2.16 9.10 -8.44
CA ALA A 28 -3.56 8.99 -8.83
C ALA A 28 -3.98 10.14 -9.76
N LEU A 29 -3.66 11.38 -9.42
CA LEU A 29 -3.93 12.54 -10.26
C LEU A 29 -3.19 12.48 -11.60
N THR A 30 -1.93 12.05 -11.62
CA THR A 30 -1.15 11.85 -12.85
C THR A 30 -1.81 10.82 -13.77
N LYS A 31 -2.29 9.70 -13.24
CA LYS A 31 -2.99 8.67 -14.03
C LYS A 31 -4.27 9.20 -14.67
N VAL A 32 -5.11 9.91 -13.92
CA VAL A 32 -6.36 10.50 -14.48
C VAL A 32 -6.05 11.45 -15.63
N LEU A 33 -5.02 12.28 -15.47
CA LEU A 33 -4.63 13.26 -16.49
C LEU A 33 -4.00 12.58 -17.71
N LEU A 34 -3.27 11.48 -17.52
CA LEU A 34 -2.72 10.68 -18.62
C LEU A 34 -3.84 10.02 -19.42
N GLU A 35 -4.82 9.39 -18.77
CA GLU A 35 -5.95 8.78 -19.48
C GLU A 35 -6.80 9.83 -20.21
N LEU A 36 -7.05 10.99 -19.58
CA LEU A 36 -7.71 12.10 -20.24
C LEU A 36 -6.90 12.60 -21.45
N TYR A 37 -5.55 12.53 -21.40
CA TYR A 37 -4.68 12.87 -22.51
C TYR A 37 -4.71 11.83 -23.64
N GLU A 38 -4.82 10.55 -23.32
CA GLU A 38 -4.91 9.44 -24.28
C GLU A 38 -6.29 9.29 -24.92
N GLU A 39 -7.34 9.82 -24.29
CA GLU A 39 -8.71 9.76 -24.82
C GLU A 39 -8.80 10.34 -26.23
N GLY A 40 -9.24 9.51 -27.19
CA GLY A 40 -9.27 9.85 -28.61
C GLY A 40 -10.28 10.96 -28.93
N GLU A 41 -11.43 10.96 -28.27
CA GLU A 41 -12.41 12.04 -28.33
C GLU A 41 -12.50 12.70 -26.95
N LYS A 42 -12.03 13.95 -26.83
CA LYS A 42 -12.02 14.63 -25.53
C LYS A 42 -13.44 14.80 -25.00
N PRO A 43 -13.70 14.44 -23.73
CA PRO A 43 -15.01 14.60 -23.15
C PRO A 43 -15.39 16.09 -23.13
N LEU A 44 -16.64 16.38 -23.48
CA LEU A 44 -17.18 17.74 -23.48
C LEU A 44 -17.02 18.43 -22.11
N ASN A 45 -17.04 17.65 -21.03
CA ASN A 45 -16.77 18.11 -19.68
C ASN A 45 -15.64 17.31 -19.02
N ALA A 46 -14.41 17.79 -19.18
CA ALA A 46 -13.21 17.20 -18.59
C ALA A 46 -13.25 17.15 -17.05
N VAL A 47 -13.89 18.12 -16.40
CA VAL A 47 -14.00 18.14 -14.93
C VAL A 47 -14.86 16.98 -14.44
N ASP A 48 -15.97 16.71 -15.11
CA ASP A 48 -16.84 15.59 -14.75
C ASP A 48 -16.21 14.24 -15.10
N TYR A 49 -15.40 14.16 -16.16
CA TYR A 49 -14.57 12.98 -16.44
C TYR A 49 -13.62 12.67 -15.27
N VAL A 50 -12.85 13.66 -14.82
CA VAL A 50 -11.91 13.50 -13.69
C VAL A 50 -12.65 13.06 -12.42
N LYS A 51 -13.80 13.67 -12.10
CA LYS A 51 -14.61 13.29 -10.94
C LYS A 51 -15.10 11.85 -11.01
N ARG A 52 -15.55 11.39 -12.18
CA ARG A 52 -16.05 10.02 -12.38
C ARG A 52 -14.92 9.00 -12.26
N TYR A 53 -13.77 9.31 -12.85
CA TYR A 53 -12.58 8.47 -12.75
C TYR A 53 -12.11 8.33 -11.29
N LEU A 54 -12.04 9.44 -10.54
CA LEU A 54 -11.70 9.41 -9.11
C LEU A 54 -12.74 8.68 -8.24
N ARG A 55 -13.99 8.56 -8.71
CA ARG A 55 -15.05 7.76 -8.06
C ARG A 55 -15.00 6.28 -8.43
N GLY A 56 -14.09 5.88 -9.32
CA GLY A 56 -14.03 4.52 -9.87
C GLY A 56 -15.12 4.21 -10.89
N GLU A 57 -15.85 5.22 -11.37
CA GLU A 57 -16.96 5.09 -12.32
C GLU A 57 -16.49 5.45 -13.74
N GLY A 58 -15.56 4.67 -14.30
CA GLY A 58 -15.14 4.83 -15.70
C GLY A 58 -13.77 4.29 -16.01
N GLY A 59 -13.71 3.03 -16.43
CA GLY A 59 -12.61 2.48 -17.26
C GLY A 59 -11.33 2.06 -16.55
N GLY A 60 -10.89 2.78 -15.53
CA GLY A 60 -9.78 2.38 -14.67
C GLY A 60 -10.31 1.78 -13.38
N GLY A 61 -10.04 0.49 -13.14
CA GLY A 61 -10.37 -0.18 -11.87
C GLY A 61 -9.85 0.61 -10.65
N PRO A 62 -10.28 0.25 -9.42
CA PRO A 62 -10.05 1.03 -8.22
C PRO A 62 -8.61 1.55 -8.17
N LEU A 63 -8.48 2.89 -8.15
CA LEU A 63 -7.23 3.68 -8.20
C LEU A 63 -6.18 3.31 -7.14
N ASP A 64 -6.46 2.33 -6.30
CA ASP A 64 -5.97 2.22 -4.95
C ASP A 64 -5.60 0.79 -4.55
N ILE A 65 -5.53 -0.13 -5.51
CA ILE A 65 -4.90 -1.43 -5.26
C ILE A 65 -3.56 -1.37 -5.96
N ASP A 66 -2.52 -0.96 -5.21
CA ASP A 66 -1.14 -1.26 -5.60
C ASP A 66 -0.96 -2.78 -5.50
N VAL A 67 -1.47 -3.47 -6.52
CA VAL A 67 -1.51 -4.92 -6.61
C VAL A 67 -0.09 -5.46 -6.45
N ASP A 68 0.92 -4.75 -6.94
CA ASP A 68 2.32 -5.14 -6.86
C ASP A 68 2.84 -5.07 -5.41
N VAL A 69 2.53 -3.99 -4.69
CA VAL A 69 2.86 -3.88 -3.26
C VAL A 69 2.14 -4.94 -2.43
N LEU A 70 0.84 -5.13 -2.66
CA LEU A 70 0.06 -6.16 -1.95
C LEU A 70 0.54 -7.57 -2.29
N GLN A 71 0.96 -7.84 -3.53
CA GLN A 71 1.55 -9.11 -3.91
C GLN A 71 2.91 -9.34 -3.25
N ALA A 72 3.75 -8.31 -3.17
CA ALA A 72 5.05 -8.38 -2.49
C ALA A 72 4.87 -8.64 -0.99
N GLU A 73 3.95 -7.91 -0.34
CA GLU A 73 3.62 -8.10 1.08
C GLU A 73 3.03 -9.50 1.33
N ASN A 74 2.11 -9.96 0.46
CA ASN A 74 1.52 -11.30 0.58
C ASN A 74 2.59 -12.40 0.45
N LYS A 75 3.56 -12.23 -0.44
CA LYS A 75 4.69 -13.15 -0.61
C LYS A 75 5.58 -13.18 0.64
N GLU A 76 5.92 -12.01 1.18
CA GLU A 76 6.73 -11.91 2.40
C GLU A 76 6.02 -12.54 3.60
N LEU A 77 4.73 -12.24 3.78
CA LEU A 77 3.91 -12.82 4.84
C LEU A 77 3.82 -14.35 4.73
N LYS A 78 3.62 -14.88 3.51
CA LYS A 78 3.64 -16.33 3.27
C LYS A 78 4.98 -16.97 3.62
N GLN A 79 6.10 -16.32 3.28
CA GLN A 79 7.44 -16.80 3.63
C GLN A 79 7.65 -16.82 5.15
N LYS A 80 7.29 -15.74 5.84
CA LYS A 80 7.37 -15.68 7.32
C LYS A 80 6.51 -16.74 7.98
N ASN A 81 5.30 -16.93 7.49
CA ASN A 81 4.37 -17.93 8.03
C ASN A 81 4.93 -19.35 7.85
N ALA A 82 5.44 -19.69 6.66
CA ALA A 82 6.09 -20.97 6.42
C ALA A 82 7.31 -21.20 7.33
N GLN A 83 8.12 -20.17 7.58
CA GLN A 83 9.26 -20.26 8.49
C GLN A 83 8.82 -20.49 9.94
N LEU A 84 7.81 -19.75 10.41
CA LEU A 84 7.26 -19.90 11.75
C LEU A 84 6.65 -21.29 11.96
N MET A 85 5.91 -21.82 10.97
CA MET A 85 5.37 -23.18 11.03
C MET A 85 6.47 -24.23 11.19
N ARG A 86 7.57 -24.14 10.43
CA ARG A 86 8.71 -25.06 10.58
C ARG A 86 9.32 -25.01 11.97
N THR A 87 9.53 -23.81 12.51
CA THR A 87 10.07 -23.63 13.86
C THR A 87 9.14 -24.20 14.93
N ILE A 88 7.83 -24.04 14.77
CA ILE A 88 6.84 -24.66 15.67
C ILE A 88 6.97 -26.19 15.62
N ASP A 89 7.01 -26.79 14.43
CA ASP A 89 7.13 -28.24 14.27
C ASP A 89 8.44 -28.78 14.88
N GLU A 90 9.57 -28.09 14.64
CA GLU A 90 10.88 -28.46 15.19
C GLU A 90 10.90 -28.38 16.73
N LEU A 91 10.33 -27.32 17.30
CA LEU A 91 10.24 -27.15 18.75
C LEU A 91 9.29 -28.18 19.38
N GLN A 92 8.19 -28.51 18.72
CA GLN A 92 7.28 -29.55 19.18
C GLN A 92 7.95 -30.93 19.19
N GLN A 93 8.71 -31.27 18.14
CA GLN A 93 9.48 -32.52 18.12
C GLN A 93 10.51 -32.57 19.24
N ARG A 94 11.29 -31.51 19.43
CA ARG A 94 12.27 -31.44 20.52
C ARG A 94 11.64 -31.59 21.90
N LEU A 95 10.52 -30.90 22.14
CA LEU A 95 9.79 -30.99 23.39
C LEU A 95 9.26 -32.39 23.65
N THR A 96 8.80 -33.10 22.62
CA THR A 96 8.37 -34.49 22.74
C THR A 96 9.54 -35.42 23.06
N MET A 97 10.68 -35.27 22.36
CA MET A 97 11.88 -36.06 22.63
C MET A 97 12.41 -35.85 24.05
N GLU A 98 12.47 -34.60 24.51
CA GLU A 98 12.95 -34.27 25.87
C GLU A 98 12.01 -34.84 26.94
N LYS A 99 10.69 -34.83 26.70
CA LYS A 99 9.71 -35.49 27.58
C LYS A 99 9.85 -37.01 27.58
N GLU A 100 10.15 -37.63 26.43
CA GLU A 100 10.37 -39.08 26.34
C GLU A 100 11.66 -39.49 27.06
N GLU A 101 12.72 -38.68 26.99
CA GLU A 101 13.97 -38.90 27.74
C GLU A 101 13.80 -38.72 29.26
N GLU A 102 12.92 -37.82 29.71
CA GLU A 102 12.66 -37.62 31.15
C GLU A 102 11.85 -38.76 31.80
N ILE A 103 11.15 -39.56 31.00
CA ILE A 103 10.29 -40.67 31.45
C ILE A 103 11.01 -42.04 31.37
N ALA A 104 12.11 -42.14 30.63
CA ALA A 104 12.91 -43.35 30.43
C ALA A 104 13.98 -43.56 31.52
#